data_AF-A0A7C5D9P2-F1
#
_entry.id   AF-A0A7C5D9P2-F1
#
_cell.length_a   1.000
_cell.length_b   1.000
_cell.length_c   1.000
_cell.angle_alpha   90.00
_cell.angle_beta   90.00
_cell.angle_gamma   90.00
#
_symmetry.space_group_name_H-M   'P 1'
#
loop_
_entity.id
_entity.type
_entity.pdbx_description
1 polymer ?
#
loop_
_entity_poly.entity_id
_entity_poly.type
_entity_poly.pdbx_seq_one_letter_code
_entity_poly.pdbx_strand_id
1 'polypeptide(L)' 'MKRTLLDLYGTWILFFHYAKWPIVIGLPILYLDMGYKHNIVMDILWVYSLYLVLEGLYKRYILRQKCTSRGCDTDKK' A
#
# COMPACT_ATOMS: atom_id res chain seq x y z
N MET A 1 -3.87 26.87 -7.40
CA MET A 1 -4.02 25.53 -8.00
C MET A 1 -2.84 24.58 -7.74
N LYS A 2 -1.57 25.01 -7.80
CA LYS A 2 -0.43 24.09 -7.55
C LYS A 2 -0.38 23.52 -6.11
N ARG A 3 -0.77 24.32 -5.10
CA ARG A 3 -0.78 23.89 -3.69
C ARG A 3 -1.90 22.88 -3.37
N THR A 4 -3.12 23.12 -3.85
CA THR A 4 -4.26 22.23 -3.62
C THR A 4 -4.05 20.83 -4.19
N LEU A 5 -3.35 20.69 -5.33
CA LEU A 5 -3.00 19.38 -5.87
C LEU A 5 -1.96 18.66 -5.01
N LEU A 6 -1.02 19.41 -4.43
CA LEU A 6 0.01 18.87 -3.55
C LEU A 6 -0.59 18.40 -2.21
N ASP A 7 -1.54 19.16 -1.68
CA ASP A 7 -2.31 18.80 -0.48
C ASP A 7 -3.21 17.58 -0.75
N LEU A 8 -3.88 17.53 -1.90
CA LEU A 8 -4.67 16.36 -2.29
C LEU A 8 -3.79 15.12 -2.43
N TYR A 9 -2.63 15.26 -3.05
CA TYR A 9 -1.68 14.18 -3.24
C TYR A 9 -1.15 13.65 -1.91
N GLY A 10 -0.74 14.55 -1.00
CA GLY A 10 -0.32 14.18 0.35
C GLY A 10 -1.43 13.48 1.13
N THR A 11 -2.66 13.98 1.04
CA THR A 11 -3.83 13.37 1.67
C THR A 11 -4.10 11.97 1.12
N TRP A 12 -4.01 11.79 -0.20
CA TRP A 12 -4.20 10.51 -0.86
C TRP A 12 -3.15 9.48 -0.43
N ILE A 13 -1.89 9.89 -0.30
CA ILE A 13 -0.82 9.01 0.17
C ILE A 13 -1.04 8.58 1.62
N LEU A 14 -1.48 9.50 2.48
CA LEU A 14 -1.79 9.18 3.87
C LEU A 14 -2.99 8.23 3.97
N PHE A 15 -4.03 8.50 3.18
CA PHE A 15 -5.22 7.65 3.09
C PHE A 15 -4.83 6.23 2.71
N PHE A 16 -4.10 6.04 1.60
CA PHE A 16 -3.67 4.71 1.18
C PHE A 16 -2.71 4.04 2.15
N HIS A 17 -1.89 4.79 2.88
CA HIS A 17 -1.00 4.22 3.88
C HIS A 17 -1.75 3.41 4.94
N TYR A 18 -2.87 3.95 5.43
CA TYR A 18 -3.72 3.28 6.43
C TYR A 18 -4.76 2.37 5.79
N ALA A 19 -5.36 2.79 4.67
CA ALA A 19 -6.44 2.06 4.03
C ALA A 19 -5.99 0.81 3.26
N LYS A 20 -4.70 0.66 2.89
CA LYS A 20 -4.25 -0.48 2.08
C LYS A 20 -4.58 -1.84 2.72
N TRP A 21 -4.40 -1.98 4.03
CA TRP A 21 -4.61 -3.24 4.74
C TRP A 21 -6.10 -3.62 4.84
N PRO A 22 -7.01 -2.74 5.30
CA PRO A 22 -8.43 -3.04 5.32
C PRO A 22 -9.01 -3.21 3.91
N ILE A 23 -8.49 -2.52 2.89
CA ILE A 23 -8.92 -2.76 1.49
C ILE A 23 -8.46 -4.15 1.04
N VAL A 24 -7.18 -4.49 1.24
CA VAL A 24 -6.61 -5.77 0.78
C VAL A 24 -7.29 -6.97 1.42
N ILE A 25 -7.62 -6.90 2.71
CA ILE A 25 -8.24 -7.99 3.46
C ILE A 25 -9.78 -7.90 3.42
N GLY A 26 -10.34 -6.70 3.53
CA GLY A 26 -11.78 -6.50 3.63
C GLY A 26 -12.51 -6.79 2.32
N LEU A 27 -12.00 -6.36 1.17
CA LEU A 27 -12.66 -6.63 -0.12
C LEU A 27 -12.83 -8.12 -0.44
N PRO A 28 -11.82 -9.00 -0.32
CA PRO A 28 -12.02 -10.43 -0.56
C PRO A 28 -12.99 -11.05 0.44
N ILE A 29 -13.02 -10.59 1.70
CA ILE A 29 -14.03 -11.04 2.68
C ILE A 29 -15.43 -10.62 2.23
N LEU A 30 -15.62 -9.36 1.81
CA LEU A 30 -16.90 -8.86 1.31
C LEU A 30 -17.39 -9.60 0.05
N TYR A 31 -16.49 -9.97 -0.85
CA TYR A 31 -16.84 -10.73 -2.05
C TYR A 31 -17.15 -12.20 -1.77
N LEU A 32 -16.39 -12.86 -0.88
CA LEU A 32 -16.55 -14.29 -0.59
C LEU A 32 -17.66 -14.59 0.41
N ASP A 33 -17.85 -13.74 1.43
CA ASP A 33 -18.76 -14.00 2.56
C ASP A 33 -20.12 -13.30 2.38
N MET A 34 -20.13 -12.06 1.88
CA MET A 34 -21.36 -11.26 1.71
C MET A 34 -21.93 -11.27 0.30
N GLY A 35 -21.29 -11.96 -0.66
CA GLY A 35 -21.78 -12.05 -2.04
C GLY A 35 -21.93 -10.69 -2.72
N TYR A 36 -21.12 -9.71 -2.32
CA TYR A 36 -21.23 -8.34 -2.81
C TYR A 36 -21.02 -8.29 -4.33
N LYS A 37 -21.80 -7.45 -5.03
CA LYS A 37 -21.70 -7.36 -6.49
C LYS A 37 -20.31 -6.87 -6.89
N HIS A 38 -19.67 -7.59 -7.81
CA HIS A 38 -18.36 -7.22 -8.33
C HIS A 38 -18.39 -5.83 -8.98
N ASN A 39 -17.58 -4.92 -8.43
CA ASN A 39 -17.41 -3.57 -8.95
C ASN A 39 -15.98 -3.39 -9.45
N ILE A 40 -15.84 -3.02 -10.73
CA ILE A 40 -14.54 -2.76 -11.38
C ILE A 40 -13.74 -1.68 -10.65
N VAL A 41 -14.41 -0.65 -10.12
CA VAL A 41 -13.74 0.42 -9.35
C VAL A 41 -13.07 -0.13 -8.09
N MET A 42 -13.75 -1.04 -7.37
CA MET A 42 -13.19 -1.65 -6.16
C MET A 42 -12.06 -2.62 -6.48
N ASP A 43 -12.16 -3.33 -7.61
CA ASP A 43 -11.10 -4.21 -8.10
C ASP A 43 -9.81 -3.43 -8.41
N ILE A 44 -9.91 -2.31 -9.15
CA ILE A 44 -8.76 -1.44 -9.44
C ILE A 44 -8.16 -0.87 -8.14
N LEU A 45 -9.00 -0.44 -7.20
CA LEU A 45 -8.54 0.10 -5.92
C LEU A 45 -7.81 -0.96 -5.07
N TRP A 46 -8.28 -2.20 -5.13
CA TRP A 46 -7.64 -3.34 -4.49
C TRP A 46 -6.30 -3.67 -5.12
N VAL A 47 -6.23 -3.77 -6.45
CA VAL A 47 -4.99 -4.02 -7.19
C VAL A 47 -3.95 -2.92 -6.92
N TYR A 48 -4.38 -1.66 -6.89
CA TYR A 48 -3.51 -0.53 -6.56
C TYR A 48 -2.97 -0.62 -5.13
N SER A 49 -3.84 -0.97 -4.17
CA SER A 49 -3.43 -1.19 -2.77
C SER A 49 -2.45 -2.36 -2.64
N LEU A 50 -2.66 -3.43 -3.41
CA LEU A 50 -1.76 -4.59 -3.44
C LEU A 50 -0.40 -4.21 -4.01
N TYR A 51 -0.34 -3.42 -5.08
CA TYR A 51 0.90 -2.89 -5.63
C TYR A 51 1.70 -2.07 -4.59
N LEU A 52 1.05 -1.16 -3.86
CA LEU A 52 1.66 -0.37 -2.78
C LEU A 52 2.21 -1.24 -1.65
N VAL A 53 1.49 -2.31 -1.28
CA VAL A 53 1.97 -3.29 -0.29
C VAL A 53 3.19 -4.03 -0.83
N LEU A 54 3.12 -4.48 -2.08
CA LEU A 54 4.18 -5.24 -2.73
C LEU A 54 5.46 -4.41 -2.87
N GLU A 55 5.35 -3.14 -3.26
CA GLU A 55 6.51 -2.22 -3.35
C GLU A 55 7.18 -2.03 -1.98
N GLY A 56 6.38 -1.86 -0.92
CA GLY A 56 6.89 -1.75 0.44
C GLY A 56 7.56 -3.03 0.94
N LEU A 57 6.97 -4.20 0.64
CA LEU A 57 7.55 -5.50 0.96
C LEU A 57 8.80 -5.78 0.14
N TYR A 58 8.81 -5.46 -1.15
CA TYR A 58 9.95 -5.62 -2.05
C TYR A 58 11.13 -4.78 -1.57
N LYS A 59 10.92 -3.49 -1.28
CA LYS A 59 11.94 -2.63 -0.68
C LYS A 59 12.43 -3.21 0.64
N ARG A 60 11.54 -3.65 1.54
CA ARG A 60 11.94 -4.23 2.83
C ARG A 60 12.70 -5.55 2.69
N TYR A 61 12.32 -6.42 1.76
CA TYR A 61 12.90 -7.75 1.56
C TYR A 61 14.24 -7.67 0.82
N ILE A 62 14.37 -6.81 -0.19
CA ILE A 62 15.63 -6.61 -0.94
C ILE A 62 16.63 -5.70 -0.22
N LEU A 63 16.20 -4.65 0.50
CA LEU A 63 17.15 -3.90 1.35
C LEU A 63 17.69 -4.77 2.49
N ARG A 64 16.89 -5.70 3.03
CA ARG A 64 17.39 -6.65 4.04
C ARG A 64 18.50 -7.54 3.49
N GLN A 65 18.48 -7.90 2.20
CA GLN A 65 19.57 -8.66 1.60
C GLN A 65 20.90 -7.88 1.58
N LYS A 66 20.87 -6.54 1.42
CA LYS A 66 22.08 -5.72 1.45
C LYS A 66 22.70 -5.63 2.85
N CYS A 67 21.90 -5.65 3.92
CA CYS A 67 22.40 -5.60 5.30
C CYS A 67 22.95 -6.93 5.84
N THR A 68 22.83 -8.04 5.11
CA THR A 68 23.30 -9.36 5.62
C THR A 68 24.77 -9.65 5.30
N SER A 69 25.39 -8.92 4.37
CA SER A 69 26.77 -9.24 3.94
C SER A 69 27.85 -8.36 4.58
N ARG A 70 27.55 -7.14 5.02
CA ARG A 70 28.42 -6.30 5.87
C ARG A 70 27.57 -5.31 6.67
N GLY A 71 27.55 -5.46 8.00
CA GLY A 71 27.10 -4.49 9.01
C GLY A 71 25.97 -3.52 8.64
N CYS A 72 24.81 -3.71 9.24
CA CYS A 72 23.70 -2.76 9.13
C CYS A 72 24.00 -1.53 10.00
N ASP A 73 24.43 -0.43 9.37
CA ASP A 73 24.60 0.86 10.05
C ASP A 73 23.22 1.51 10.23
N THR A 74 22.75 1.53 11.47
CA THR A 74 21.58 2.30 11.87
C THR A 74 22.00 3.73 12.16
N ASP A 75 22.06 4.58 11.13
CA ASP A 75 22.02 6.03 11.34
C ASP A 75 20.64 6.55 10.93
N LYS A 76 19.77 6.66 11.93
CA LYS A 76 18.61 7.54 11.85
C LYS A 76 19.09 8.92 12.31
N LYS A 77 19.13 9.87 11.38
CA LYS A 77 19.06 11.30 11.69
C LYS A 77 17.76 11.88 11.15
#